data_AF-A0A1W9GJW6-F1
#
_entry.id   AF-A0A1W9GJW6-F1
#
_cell.length_a   1.000
_cell.length_b   1.000
_cell.length_c   1.000
_cell.angle_alpha   90.00
_cell.angle_beta   90.00
_cell.angle_gamma   90.00
#
_symmetry.space_group_name_H-M   'P 1'
#
loop_
_entity.id
_entity.type
_entity.pdbx_description
1 polymer ?
#
loop_
_entity_poly.entity_id
_entity_poly.type
_entity_poly.pdbx_seq_one_letter_code
_entity_poly.pdbx_strand_id
1 'polypeptide(L)'
;MVQCSIKAVEFSRSAADFVASLPRALKKTIGQAIRELALNPFLGIQLKGRLYGLRKRRVGDYRILYHFTETTLKVVDVGDRKDIYR
;
A
#
# COMPACT_ATOMS: atom_id res chain seq x y z
N MET A 1 -3.87 2.74 -22.71
CA MET A 1 -2.95 2.23 -21.68
C MET A 1 -2.64 3.38 -20.74
N VAL A 2 -3.10 3.34 -19.48
CA VAL A 2 -2.82 4.42 -18.52
C VAL A 2 -1.43 4.18 -17.96
N GLN A 3 -0.45 4.88 -18.50
CA GLN A 3 0.94 4.81 -18.05
C GLN A 3 1.09 5.79 -16.88
N CYS A 4 0.70 5.38 -15.68
CA CYS A 4 1.04 6.13 -14.46
C CYS A 4 2.56 6.06 -14.26
N SER A 5 3.23 7.20 -14.36
CA SER A 5 4.63 7.33 -13.95
C SER A 5 4.63 7.82 -12.52
N ILE A 6 4.53 6.91 -11.56
CA ILE A 6 4.64 7.26 -10.14
C ILE A 6 6.05 7.78 -9.87
N LYS A 7 6.14 9.01 -9.39
CA LYS A 7 7.37 9.73 -9.03
C LYS A 7 7.59 9.76 -7.52
N ALA A 8 6.51 9.67 -6.75
CA ALA A 8 6.56 9.76 -5.29
C ALA A 8 5.79 8.62 -4.63
N VAL A 9 6.34 8.13 -3.52
CA VAL A 9 5.64 7.23 -2.59
C VAL A 9 5.53 7.94 -1.26
N GLU A 10 4.31 8.17 -0.82
CA GLU A 10 3.99 8.81 0.44
C GLU A 10 3.39 7.79 1.41
N PHE A 11 3.64 8.00 2.70
CA PHE A 11 3.10 7.16 3.77
C PHE A 11 2.28 8.03 4.72
N SER A 12 1.16 7.51 5.19
CA SER A 12 0.57 8.00 6.44
C SER A 12 1.55 7.74 7.60
N ARG A 13 1.39 8.50 8.69
CA ARG A 13 2.21 8.31 9.89
C ARG A 13 2.08 6.89 10.44
N SER A 14 0.86 6.37 10.55
CA SER A 14 0.60 5.01 11.05
C SER A 14 1.23 3.94 10.15
N ALA A 15 1.14 4.09 8.83
CA ALA A 15 1.77 3.16 7.90
C ALA A 15 3.30 3.16 8.03
N ALA A 16 3.91 4.35 8.14
CA ALA A 16 5.35 4.48 8.33
C ALA A 16 5.81 3.85 9.64
N ASP A 17 5.12 4.15 10.74
CA ASP A 17 5.42 3.61 12.07
C ASP A 17 5.27 2.08 12.11
N PHE A 18 4.20 1.56 11.50
CA PHE A 18 3.99 0.11 11.42
C PHE A 18 5.12 -0.57 10.64
N VAL A 19 5.42 -0.09 9.42
CA VAL A 19 6.52 -0.64 8.61
C VAL A 19 7.85 -0.53 9.34
N ALA A 20 8.09 0.57 10.07
CA ALA A 20 9.28 0.77 10.88
C ALA A 20 9.38 -0.21 12.07
N SER A 21 8.27 -0.72 12.60
CA SER A 21 8.27 -1.72 13.68
C SER A 21 8.54 -3.16 13.20
N LEU A 22 8.35 -3.45 11.91
CA LEU A 22 8.49 -4.81 11.38
C LEU A 22 9.95 -5.35 11.44
N PRO A 23 10.12 -6.69 11.57
CA PRO A 23 11.40 -7.35 11.37
C PRO A 23 12.01 -7.05 9.99
N ARG A 24 13.35 -7.09 9.89
CA ARG A 24 14.09 -6.72 8.67
C ARG A 24 13.64 -7.47 7.43
N ALA A 25 13.34 -8.77 7.55
CA ALA A 25 12.86 -9.58 6.43
C ALA A 25 11.51 -9.07 5.91
N LEU A 26 10.56 -8.82 6.82
CA LEU A 26 9.23 -8.30 6.47
C LEU A 26 9.29 -6.88 5.90
N LYS A 27 10.14 -6.00 6.44
CA LYS A 27 10.40 -4.67 5.86
C LYS A 27 10.82 -4.76 4.40
N LYS A 28 11.73 -5.69 4.06
CA LYS A 28 12.17 -5.90 2.67
C LYS A 28 11.01 -6.38 1.79
N THR A 29 10.23 -7.35 2.25
CA THR A 29 9.08 -7.89 1.51
C THR A 29 8.01 -6.81 1.27
N ILE A 30 7.63 -6.05 2.29
CA ILE A 30 6.66 -4.95 2.16
C ILE A 30 7.22 -3.85 1.26
N GLY A 31 8.47 -3.45 1.45
CA GLY A 31 9.10 -2.43 0.61
C GLY A 31 9.19 -2.82 -0.87
N GLN A 32 9.43 -4.11 -1.16
CA GLN A 32 9.36 -4.61 -2.54
C GLN A 32 7.95 -4.51 -3.11
N ALA A 33 6.94 -4.95 -2.37
CA ALA A 33 5.55 -4.86 -2.82
C ALA A 33 5.13 -3.41 -3.07
N ILE A 34 5.59 -2.44 -2.27
CA ILE A 34 5.32 -1.01 -2.49
C ILE A 34 6.00 -0.50 -3.76
N ARG A 35 7.23 -0.94 -4.06
CA ARG A 35 7.89 -0.61 -5.34
C ARG A 35 7.13 -1.19 -6.53
N GLU A 36 6.65 -2.43 -6.43
CA GLU A 36 5.80 -3.03 -7.45
C GLU A 36 4.50 -2.25 -7.64
N LEU A 37 3.89 -1.75 -6.56
CA LEU A 37 2.72 -0.87 -6.61
C LEU A 37 3.04 0.49 -7.24
N ALA A 38 4.24 1.04 -7.05
CA ALA A 38 4.63 2.28 -7.72
C ALA A 38 4.79 2.07 -9.23
N LEU A 39 5.24 0.89 -9.68
CA LEU A 39 5.32 0.54 -11.10
C LEU A 39 3.95 0.24 -11.71
N ASN A 40 3.09 -0.47 -10.96
CA ASN A 40 1.74 -0.80 -11.37
C ASN A 40 0.76 -0.69 -10.19
N PRO A 41 0.13 0.49 -10.00
CA PRO A 41 -0.82 0.70 -8.91
C PRO A 41 -2.10 -0.14 -9.02
N PHE A 42 -2.34 -0.83 -10.13
CA PHE A 42 -3.52 -1.65 -10.35
C PHE A 42 -3.39 -3.08 -9.80
N LEU A 43 -2.23 -3.48 -9.28
CA LEU A 43 -1.99 -4.83 -8.71
C LEU A 43 -2.83 -5.13 -7.45
N GLY A 44 -3.32 -4.10 -6.75
CA GLY A 44 -4.27 -4.26 -5.65
C GLY A 44 -5.72 -4.29 -6.13
N ILE A 45 -6.61 -4.81 -5.29
CA ILE A 45 -8.05 -4.87 -5.54
C ILE A 45 -8.69 -3.57 -5.07
N GLN A 46 -9.54 -2.97 -5.90
CA GLN A 46 -10.32 -1.79 -5.53
C GLN A 46 -11.35 -2.15 -4.45
N LEU A 47 -11.42 -1.32 -3.41
CA LEU A 47 -12.41 -1.47 -2.36
C LEU A 47 -13.75 -0.83 -2.77
N LYS A 48 -14.83 -1.31 -2.13
CA LYS A 48 -16.21 -0.91 -2.41
C LYS A 48 -16.81 -0.15 -1.21
N GLY A 49 -17.97 0.48 -1.43
CA GLY A 49 -18.72 1.16 -0.38
C GLY A 49 -17.98 2.41 0.14
N ARG A 50 -17.94 2.59 1.46
CA ARG A 50 -17.31 3.76 2.12
C ARG A 50 -15.80 3.89 1.84
N LEU A 51 -15.15 2.83 1.38
CA LEU A 51 -13.72 2.80 1.05
C LEU A 51 -13.47 2.90 -0.46
N TYR A 52 -14.47 3.31 -1.24
CA TYR A 52 -14.32 3.56 -2.67
C TYR A 52 -13.20 4.60 -2.91
N GLY A 53 -12.37 4.34 -3.92
CA GLY A 53 -11.16 5.12 -4.21
C GLY A 53 -9.89 4.57 -3.56
N LEU A 54 -10.01 3.69 -2.55
CA LEU A 54 -8.89 2.95 -2.01
C LEU A 54 -8.71 1.58 -2.68
N ARG A 55 -7.49 1.06 -2.62
CA ARG A 55 -7.10 -0.26 -3.10
C ARG A 55 -6.32 -1.01 -2.02
N LYS A 56 -6.38 -2.32 -2.11
CA LYS A 56 -5.73 -3.24 -1.18
C LYS A 56 -4.87 -4.26 -1.90
N ARG A 57 -3.60 -4.38 -1.51
CA ARG A 57 -2.70 -5.47 -1.94
C ARG A 57 -2.37 -6.38 -0.78
N ARG A 58 -2.59 -7.70 -0.92
CA ARG A 58 -2.15 -8.73 0.04
C ARG A 58 -0.68 -9.10 -0.20
N VAL A 59 0.11 -9.15 0.86
CA VAL A 59 1.53 -9.53 0.86
C VAL A 59 1.77 -10.47 2.06
N GLY A 60 1.77 -11.78 1.82
CA GLY A 60 1.71 -12.75 2.91
C GLY A 60 0.48 -12.48 3.78
N ASP A 61 0.67 -12.37 5.09
CA ASP A 61 -0.41 -12.08 6.03
C ASP A 61 -0.77 -10.59 6.17
N TYR A 62 0.07 -9.73 5.60
CA TYR A 62 -0.11 -8.29 5.62
C TYR A 62 -0.94 -7.80 4.43
N ARG A 63 -1.45 -6.59 4.59
CA ARG A 63 -2.22 -5.85 3.59
C ARG A 63 -1.68 -4.44 3.53
N ILE A 64 -1.54 -3.94 2.31
CA ILE A 64 -1.19 -2.55 2.03
C ILE A 64 -2.47 -1.90 1.53
N LEU A 65 -2.97 -0.92 2.28
CA LEU A 65 -4.08 -0.06 1.88
C LEU A 65 -3.51 1.21 1.27
N TYR A 66 -3.94 1.56 0.06
CA TYR A 66 -3.37 2.68 -0.67
C TYR A 66 -4.36 3.31 -1.63
N HIS A 67 -4.05 4.51 -2.09
CA HIS A 67 -4.61 5.08 -3.31
C HIS A 67 -3.47 5.68 -4.14
N PHE A 68 -3.77 6.11 -5.35
CA PHE A 68 -2.78 6.72 -6.21
C PHE A 68 -3.38 7.80 -7.10
N THR A 69 -2.53 8.72 -7.52
CA THR A 69 -2.74 9.67 -8.61
C THR A 69 -1.83 9.28 -9.78
N GLU A 70 -1.79 10.08 -10.85
CA GLU A 70 -0.88 9.84 -11.97
C GLU A 70 0.61 9.79 -11.59
N THR A 71 0.98 10.48 -10.50
CA THR A 71 2.36 10.69 -10.09
C THR A 71 2.68 10.23 -8.67
N THR A 72 1.68 9.94 -7.83
CA THR A 72 1.89 9.64 -6.41
C THR A 72 1.17 8.37 -6.00
N LEU A 73 1.89 7.47 -5.33
CA LEU A 73 1.32 6.35 -4.58
C LEU A 73 1.26 6.74 -3.11
N LYS A 74 0.07 6.80 -2.52
CA LYS A 74 -0.11 7.10 -1.09
C LYS A 74 -0.50 5.84 -0.34
N VAL A 75 0.40 5.34 0.50
CA VAL A 75 0.18 4.22 1.41
C VAL A 75 -0.55 4.76 2.64
N VAL A 76 -1.83 4.39 2.75
CA VAL A 76 -2.73 4.84 3.80
C VAL A 76 -2.53 4.02 5.06
N ASP A 77 -2.34 2.70 4.92
CA ASP A 77 -2.14 1.80 6.05
C ASP A 77 -1.39 0.52 5.64
N VAL A 78 -0.66 -0.07 6.59
CA VAL A 78 -0.05 -1.39 6.46
C VAL A 78 -0.33 -2.15 7.74
N GLY A 79 -0.89 -3.34 7.63
CA GLY A 79 -1.32 -4.10 8.81
C GLY A 79 -1.64 -5.56 8.50
N ASP A 80 -1.91 -6.33 9.54
CA ASP A 80 -2.32 -7.73 9.40
C ASP A 80 -3.83 -7.87 9.07
N ARG A 81 -4.39 -9.09 9.18
CA ARG A 81 -5.81 -9.35 8.90
C ARG A 81 -6.77 -8.76 9.94
N LYS A 82 -6.29 -8.46 11.15
CA LYS A 82 -7.07 -8.02 12.31
C LYS A 82 -7.07 -6.49 12.49
N ASP A 83 -6.05 -5.79 11.98
CA ASP A 83 -5.89 -4.34 12.25
C ASP A 83 -6.43 -3.38 11.16
N ILE A 84 -6.56 -3.77 9.89
CA ILE A 84 -6.92 -2.82 8.79
C ILE A 84 -8.41 -2.39 8.76
N TYR A 85 -9.18 -2.71 9.78
CA TYR A 85 -10.60 -2.31 9.87
C TYR A 85 -10.97 -1.67 11.22
N ARG A 86 -9.99 -1.25 12.02
CA ARG A 86 -10.24 -0.46 13.23
C ARG A 86 -10.35 1.03 12.91
#